data_AF-A0A843K622-F1
#
_entry.id   AF-A0A843K622-F1
#
_cell.length_a   1.000
_cell.length_b   1.000
_cell.length_c   1.000
_cell.angle_alpha   90.00
_cell.angle_beta   90.00
_cell.angle_gamma   90.00
#
_symmetry.space_group_name_H-M   'P 1'
#
loop_
_entity.id
_entity.type
_entity.pdbx_description
1 polymer ?
#
loop_
_entity_poly.entity_id
_entity_poly.type
_entity_poly.pdbx_seq_one_letter_code
_entity_poly.pdbx_strand_id
1 'polypeptide(L)'
;MMVGSVARKTCVHGDRDLDVFMLFDPALPREDLEREGLALAWSIAQQYTDIIREKYAEHPYLNATIDGFDVDLVPCYQVKEATGIQSAVDRTPFHNRYISSRIGDFTDDVLLLKQFVKAGGVYGSDQMTEGFAGYLCELLVLHHGGFHNLLKAAAGWKPGMFIDIEQHAAKWFDEPLVVIDPVDPCRNVSASVSDTKLLEFIELCQGYLKSPSKWFFYRPPICILTEEEVSALLKGRESAFLAITLKTPPYIEDIVVPQLRKSLHTLVDLLKRHEFVVIRADTWMLEDRSMLLFELLVDTLPAVRFHAGPPVTAHVNAAKFIDKYIHSDIIFAGPFIRDGRYGVELPRRYRQASDLLSSNEVFGTALGKHVKHSMKDEFVVHSGLECWQPGFEPFISEFLQKSSPLVRIRRAEARTS
;
A
#
# COMPACT_ATOMS: atom_id res chain seq x y z
N MET A 1 0.87 7.79 -29.74
CA MET A 1 2.10 8.44 -29.25
C MET A 1 2.76 7.50 -28.26
N MET A 2 4.03 7.15 -28.44
CA MET A 2 4.77 6.37 -27.44
C MET A 2 5.22 7.31 -26.32
N VAL A 3 4.97 6.94 -25.08
CA VAL A 3 5.36 7.71 -23.88
C VAL A 3 6.04 6.78 -22.88
N GLY A 4 6.17 7.21 -21.62
CA GLY A 4 6.73 6.35 -20.58
C GLY A 4 8.25 6.15 -20.62
N SER A 5 8.73 5.24 -19.79
CA SER A 5 10.16 4.98 -19.57
C SER A 5 10.86 4.49 -20.83
N VAL A 6 10.18 3.69 -21.67
CA VAL A 6 10.74 3.17 -22.92
C VAL A 6 10.99 4.29 -23.93
N ALA A 7 10.01 5.18 -24.14
CA ALA A 7 10.19 6.33 -25.04
C ALA A 7 11.36 7.23 -24.60
N ARG A 8 11.63 7.28 -23.30
CA ARG A 8 12.71 8.08 -22.69
C ARG A 8 14.01 7.31 -22.46
N LYS A 9 14.09 6.04 -22.85
CA LYS A 9 15.25 5.14 -22.59
C LYS A 9 15.64 5.03 -21.11
N THR A 10 14.67 5.18 -20.21
CA THR A 10 14.84 5.08 -18.75
C THR A 10 14.11 3.87 -18.15
N CYS A 11 13.89 2.84 -18.96
CA CYS A 11 13.29 1.58 -18.52
C CYS A 11 14.36 0.70 -17.87
N VAL A 12 14.11 0.21 -16.65
CA VAL A 12 15.04 -0.68 -15.95
C VAL A 12 15.07 -2.03 -16.68
N HIS A 13 16.25 -2.62 -16.82
CA HIS A 13 16.39 -3.90 -17.52
C HIS A 13 15.47 -4.98 -16.90
N GLY A 14 14.59 -5.53 -17.74
CA GLY A 14 13.64 -6.58 -17.35
C GLY A 14 12.20 -6.08 -17.33
N ASP A 15 11.98 -4.76 -17.21
CA ASP A 15 10.66 -4.16 -17.39
C ASP A 15 10.35 -4.09 -18.90
N ARG A 16 9.23 -4.69 -19.31
CA ARG A 16 8.81 -4.83 -20.71
C ARG A 16 7.49 -4.11 -21.00
N ASP A 17 7.24 -3.05 -20.24
CA ASP A 17 6.00 -2.27 -20.34
C ASP A 17 6.14 -1.20 -21.43
N LEU A 18 5.20 -1.18 -22.37
CA LEU A 18 5.12 -0.23 -23.47
C LEU A 18 3.84 0.61 -23.36
N ASP A 19 4.00 1.90 -23.10
CA ASP A 19 2.87 2.84 -23.00
C ASP A 19 2.58 3.51 -24.35
N VAL A 20 1.40 3.24 -24.93
CA VAL A 20 0.94 3.81 -26.20
C VAL A 20 -0.34 4.61 -25.98
N PHE A 21 -0.21 5.92 -26.06
CA PHE A 21 -1.30 6.85 -25.86
C PHE A 21 -1.96 7.20 -27.19
N MET A 22 -3.25 6.92 -27.31
CA MET A 22 -4.08 7.21 -28.49
C MET A 22 -4.75 8.56 -28.29
N LEU A 23 -4.38 9.52 -29.13
CA LEU A 23 -4.75 10.92 -28.98
C LEU A 23 -6.04 11.21 -29.75
N PHE A 24 -7.07 11.67 -29.05
CA PHE A 24 -8.39 12.03 -29.59
C PHE A 24 -8.68 13.53 -29.47
N ASP A 25 -9.64 14.03 -30.25
CA ASP A 25 -10.05 15.44 -30.20
C ASP A 25 -10.67 15.78 -28.82
N PRO A 26 -10.19 16.84 -28.12
CA PRO A 26 -10.79 17.32 -26.87
C PRO A 26 -12.28 17.69 -26.95
N ALA A 27 -12.82 17.94 -28.15
CA ALA A 27 -14.24 18.18 -28.36
C ALA A 27 -15.11 16.90 -28.25
N LEU A 28 -14.49 15.72 -28.28
CA LEU A 28 -15.18 14.45 -28.16
C LEU A 28 -15.70 14.26 -26.72
N PRO A 29 -17.00 13.94 -26.52
CA PRO A 29 -17.52 13.62 -25.19
C PRO A 29 -16.78 12.47 -24.52
N ARG A 30 -16.66 12.48 -23.20
CA ARG A 30 -15.93 11.44 -22.44
C ARG A 30 -16.47 10.03 -22.68
N GLU A 31 -17.78 9.86 -22.73
CA GLU A 31 -18.42 8.57 -23.01
C GLU A 31 -18.04 8.04 -24.41
N ASP A 32 -17.87 8.93 -25.38
CA ASP A 32 -17.44 8.59 -26.73
C ASP A 32 -15.94 8.30 -26.78
N LEU A 33 -15.10 9.02 -26.02
CA LEU A 33 -13.68 8.69 -25.87
C LEU A 33 -13.48 7.28 -25.30
N GLU A 34 -14.23 6.93 -24.26
CA GLU A 34 -14.16 5.60 -23.64
C GLU A 34 -14.61 4.53 -24.65
N ARG A 35 -15.76 4.73 -25.29
CA ARG A 35 -16.32 3.76 -26.26
C ARG A 35 -15.43 3.60 -27.50
N GLU A 36 -15.09 4.70 -28.17
CA GLU A 36 -14.34 4.69 -29.43
C GLU A 36 -12.86 4.42 -29.21
N GLY A 37 -12.30 4.94 -28.13
CA GLY A 37 -10.93 4.68 -27.70
C GLY A 37 -10.68 3.21 -27.38
N LEU A 38 -11.57 2.59 -26.60
CA LEU A 38 -11.48 1.15 -26.33
C LEU A 38 -11.73 0.31 -27.58
N ALA A 39 -12.70 0.67 -28.42
CA ALA A 39 -12.96 -0.04 -29.67
C ALA A 39 -11.72 -0.03 -30.58
N LEU A 40 -11.05 1.12 -30.70
CA LEU A 40 -9.79 1.24 -31.42
C LEU A 40 -8.69 0.39 -30.76
N ALA A 41 -8.54 0.47 -29.44
CA ALA A 41 -7.56 -0.32 -28.69
C ALA A 41 -7.72 -1.82 -28.96
N TRP A 42 -8.96 -2.33 -28.86
CA TRP A 42 -9.31 -3.71 -29.16
C TRP A 42 -8.98 -4.08 -30.60
N SER A 43 -9.35 -3.22 -31.56
CA SER A 43 -9.09 -3.47 -32.98
C SER A 43 -7.61 -3.56 -33.31
N ILE A 44 -6.76 -2.82 -32.59
CA ILE A 44 -5.31 -2.87 -32.71
C ILE A 44 -4.78 -4.14 -32.06
N ALA A 45 -5.10 -4.37 -30.77
CA ALA A 45 -4.55 -5.48 -30.01
C ALA A 45 -4.89 -6.85 -30.62
N GLN A 46 -6.13 -7.05 -31.10
CA GLN A 46 -6.57 -8.30 -31.73
C GLN A 46 -5.83 -8.65 -33.03
N GLN A 47 -5.15 -7.69 -33.66
CA GLN A 47 -4.31 -7.98 -34.82
C GLN A 47 -2.99 -8.65 -34.44
N TYR A 48 -2.58 -8.56 -33.18
CA TYR A 48 -1.24 -8.97 -32.72
C TYR A 48 -1.29 -10.05 -31.64
N THR A 49 -2.36 -10.16 -30.85
CA THR A 49 -2.44 -11.13 -29.73
C THR A 49 -3.87 -11.45 -29.33
N ASP A 50 -4.07 -12.64 -28.78
CA ASP A 50 -5.31 -13.04 -28.10
C ASP A 50 -5.25 -12.78 -26.58
N ILE A 51 -4.08 -12.43 -26.05
CA ILE A 51 -3.89 -12.16 -24.62
C ILE A 51 -4.15 -10.68 -24.36
N ILE A 52 -5.43 -10.36 -24.17
CA ILE A 52 -5.91 -8.99 -23.99
C ILE A 52 -6.69 -8.90 -22.67
N ARG A 53 -6.43 -7.86 -21.89
CA ARG A 53 -7.13 -7.57 -20.64
C ARG A 53 -7.51 -6.10 -20.60
N GLU A 54 -8.78 -5.84 -20.33
CA GLU A 54 -9.23 -4.50 -19.98
C GLU A 54 -8.82 -4.20 -18.54
N LYS A 55 -8.12 -3.10 -18.34
CA LYS A 55 -7.71 -2.58 -17.04
C LYS A 55 -8.38 -1.24 -16.79
N TYR A 56 -8.43 -0.83 -15.54
CA TYR A 56 -9.10 0.40 -15.12
C TYR A 56 -8.14 1.26 -14.31
N ALA A 57 -8.04 2.55 -14.64
CA ALA A 57 -7.42 3.54 -13.77
C ALA A 57 -8.47 4.63 -13.48
N GLU A 58 -8.31 5.83 -14.04
CA GLU A 58 -9.37 6.86 -14.03
C GLU A 58 -10.46 6.58 -15.08
N HIS A 59 -10.07 5.94 -16.19
CA HIS A 59 -10.95 5.41 -17.24
C HIS A 59 -10.37 4.07 -17.72
N PRO A 60 -11.19 3.24 -18.39
CA PRO A 60 -10.73 1.97 -18.91
C PRO A 60 -9.65 2.13 -19.99
N TYR A 61 -8.71 1.20 -19.98
CA TYR A 61 -7.65 1.07 -20.99
C TYR A 61 -7.38 -0.40 -21.27
N LEU A 62 -6.67 -0.68 -22.36
CA LEU A 62 -6.40 -2.06 -22.78
C LEU A 62 -4.94 -2.41 -22.54
N ASN A 63 -4.70 -3.54 -21.88
CA ASN A 63 -3.38 -4.17 -21.78
C ASN A 63 -3.35 -5.39 -22.70
N ALA A 64 -2.30 -5.53 -23.50
CA ALA A 64 -2.13 -6.61 -24.45
C ALA A 64 -0.69 -7.13 -24.42
N THR A 65 -0.50 -8.46 -24.38
CA THR A 65 0.85 -9.05 -24.44
C THR A 65 1.22 -9.34 -25.89
N ILE A 66 2.13 -8.54 -26.46
CA ILE A 66 2.57 -8.62 -27.87
C ILE A 66 4.07 -8.96 -27.90
N ASP A 67 4.43 -10.06 -28.53
CA ASP A 67 5.82 -10.55 -28.62
C ASP A 67 6.56 -10.63 -27.26
N GLY A 68 5.82 -10.89 -26.19
CA GLY A 68 6.34 -10.95 -24.83
C GLY A 68 6.64 -9.58 -24.19
N PHE A 69 6.08 -8.51 -24.73
CA PHE A 69 5.97 -7.18 -24.12
C PHE A 69 4.53 -6.94 -23.66
N ASP A 70 4.37 -6.29 -22.51
CA ASP A 70 3.07 -5.84 -22.04
C ASP A 70 2.82 -4.42 -22.55
N VAL A 71 1.83 -4.27 -23.43
CA VAL A 71 1.52 -3.02 -24.13
C VAL A 71 0.24 -2.44 -23.57
N ASP A 72 0.32 -1.24 -23.01
CA ASP A 72 -0.83 -0.47 -22.53
C ASP A 72 -1.28 0.53 -23.60
N LEU A 73 -2.48 0.30 -24.14
CA LEU A 73 -3.16 1.17 -25.10
C LEU A 73 -4.13 2.08 -24.36
N VAL A 74 -3.76 3.34 -24.20
CA VAL A 74 -4.48 4.31 -23.35
C VAL A 74 -5.13 5.40 -24.22
N PRO A 75 -6.47 5.44 -24.34
CA PRO A 75 -7.18 6.56 -24.96
C PRO A 75 -7.02 7.83 -24.12
N CYS A 76 -6.75 8.97 -24.75
CA CYS A 76 -6.60 10.25 -24.07
C CYS A 76 -6.87 11.44 -25.00
N TYR A 77 -7.09 12.61 -24.43
CA TYR A 77 -7.32 13.83 -25.19
C TYR A 77 -6.02 14.49 -25.65
N GLN A 78 -6.03 14.97 -26.90
CA GLN A 78 -4.98 15.80 -27.46
C GLN A 78 -5.15 17.27 -27.06
N VAL A 79 -4.97 17.55 -25.78
CA VAL A 79 -5.00 18.91 -25.26
C VAL A 79 -3.74 19.70 -25.63
N LYS A 80 -3.92 20.99 -25.93
CA LYS A 80 -2.83 21.88 -26.37
C LYS A 80 -1.97 22.37 -25.21
N GLU A 81 -2.57 22.55 -24.04
CA GLU A 81 -1.95 23.09 -22.83
C GLU A 81 -2.31 22.24 -21.62
N ALA A 82 -1.40 22.18 -20.63
CA ALA A 82 -1.58 21.34 -19.44
C ALA A 82 -2.75 21.80 -18.56
N THR A 83 -3.16 23.06 -18.65
CA THR A 83 -4.35 23.62 -17.98
C THR A 83 -5.66 23.11 -18.58
N GLY A 84 -5.63 22.57 -19.81
CA GLY A 84 -6.81 22.06 -20.51
C GLY A 84 -7.13 20.59 -20.24
N ILE A 85 -6.34 19.89 -19.43
CA ILE A 85 -6.51 18.45 -19.14
C ILE A 85 -7.93 18.16 -18.63
N GLN A 86 -8.54 17.08 -19.10
CA GLN A 86 -9.87 16.65 -18.67
C GLN A 86 -9.81 15.42 -17.77
N SER A 87 -8.68 14.70 -17.81
CA SER A 87 -8.38 13.54 -16.98
C SER A 87 -6.90 13.49 -16.61
N ALA A 88 -6.53 12.65 -15.64
CA ALA A 88 -5.16 12.47 -15.20
C ALA A 88 -4.23 12.00 -16.32
N VAL A 89 -4.71 11.19 -17.27
CA VAL A 89 -3.87 10.60 -18.33
C VAL A 89 -3.50 11.63 -19.40
N ASP A 90 -4.32 12.67 -19.58
CA ASP A 90 -4.05 13.75 -20.55
C ASP A 90 -2.78 14.53 -20.19
N ARG A 91 -2.29 14.40 -18.95
CA ARG A 91 -1.02 14.95 -18.49
C ARG A 91 0.21 14.20 -19.01
N THR A 92 0.09 12.89 -19.26
CA THR A 92 1.24 12.04 -19.60
C THR A 92 2.02 12.52 -20.83
N PRO A 93 1.38 13.00 -21.92
CA PRO A 93 2.09 13.63 -23.03
C PRO A 93 2.93 14.86 -22.62
N PHE A 94 2.41 15.68 -21.69
CA PHE A 94 3.13 16.83 -21.16
C PHE A 94 4.30 16.42 -20.26
N HIS A 95 4.13 15.41 -19.41
CA HIS A 95 5.23 14.81 -18.65
C HIS A 95 6.34 14.30 -19.56
N ASN A 96 5.97 13.59 -20.62
CA ASN A 96 6.93 13.07 -21.58
C ASN A 96 7.72 14.21 -22.24
N ARG A 97 7.03 15.26 -22.71
CA ARG A 97 7.68 16.44 -23.29
C ARG A 97 8.58 17.16 -22.28
N TYR A 98 8.12 17.30 -21.04
CA TYR A 98 8.86 17.97 -19.97
C TYR A 98 10.19 17.25 -19.68
N ILE A 99 10.16 15.92 -19.54
CA ILE A 99 11.36 15.12 -19.26
C ILE A 99 12.25 15.01 -20.50
N SER A 100 11.70 14.68 -21.68
CA SER A 100 12.51 14.49 -22.89
C SER A 100 13.31 15.73 -23.28
N SER A 101 12.81 16.93 -22.98
CA SER A 101 13.54 18.19 -23.24
C SER A 101 14.66 18.49 -22.23
N ARG A 102 14.70 17.80 -21.09
CA ARG A 102 15.62 18.07 -19.97
C ARG A 102 16.52 16.90 -19.60
N ILE A 103 16.16 15.67 -19.98
CA ILE A 103 16.83 14.47 -19.46
C ILE A 103 18.28 14.36 -19.87
N GLY A 104 18.62 14.75 -21.12
CA GLY A 104 19.99 14.83 -21.62
C GLY A 104 20.87 13.67 -21.17
N ASP A 105 21.99 14.02 -20.53
CA ASP A 105 23.01 13.07 -20.05
C ASP A 105 22.62 12.35 -18.74
N PHE A 106 21.51 12.72 -18.10
CA PHE A 106 21.06 12.11 -16.84
C PHE A 106 20.30 10.79 -17.02
N THR A 107 20.24 10.24 -18.23
CA THR A 107 19.53 8.98 -18.50
C THR A 107 20.07 7.83 -17.63
N ASP A 108 21.39 7.71 -17.52
CA ASP A 108 22.03 6.68 -16.70
C ASP A 108 21.82 6.92 -15.19
N ASP A 109 21.82 8.18 -14.74
CA ASP A 109 21.50 8.53 -13.36
C ASP A 109 20.06 8.14 -12.98
N VAL A 110 19.10 8.34 -13.90
CA VAL A 110 17.72 7.90 -13.70
C VAL A 110 17.63 6.38 -13.61
N LEU A 111 18.32 5.65 -14.49
CA LEU A 111 18.36 4.18 -14.45
C LEU A 111 18.97 3.68 -13.14
N LEU A 112 20.06 4.30 -12.69
CA LEU A 112 20.69 4.00 -11.40
C LEU A 112 19.74 4.26 -10.23
N LEU A 113 19.04 5.40 -10.22
CA LEU A 113 18.07 5.70 -9.16
C LEU A 113 16.94 4.68 -9.16
N LYS A 114 16.31 4.41 -10.31
CA LYS A 114 15.21 3.45 -10.41
C LYS A 114 15.66 2.07 -9.93
N GLN A 115 16.84 1.61 -10.33
CA GLN A 115 17.38 0.33 -9.84
C GLN A 115 17.66 0.36 -8.33
N PHE A 116 18.20 1.47 -7.82
CA PHE A 116 18.50 1.66 -6.39
C PHE A 116 17.22 1.58 -5.54
N VAL A 117 16.16 2.30 -5.92
CA VAL A 117 14.89 2.26 -5.20
C VAL A 117 14.14 0.94 -5.37
N LYS A 118 14.27 0.29 -6.55
CA LYS A 118 13.69 -1.03 -6.81
C LYS A 118 14.36 -2.11 -5.97
N ALA A 119 15.69 -2.11 -5.94
CA ALA A 119 16.47 -3.03 -5.10
C ALA A 119 16.23 -2.78 -3.60
N GLY A 120 16.08 -1.51 -3.21
CA GLY A 120 15.73 -1.09 -1.87
C GLY A 120 14.31 -1.46 -1.42
N GLY A 121 13.42 -1.82 -2.35
CA GLY A 121 12.02 -2.15 -2.06
C GLY A 121 11.13 -0.94 -1.78
N VAL A 122 11.47 0.21 -2.38
CA VAL A 122 10.71 1.47 -2.27
C VAL A 122 10.27 2.02 -3.64
N TYR A 123 10.34 1.21 -4.70
CA TYR A 123 9.90 1.57 -6.06
C TYR A 123 8.50 1.07 -6.35
N GLY A 124 7.66 1.94 -6.93
CA GLY A 124 6.27 1.64 -7.27
C GLY A 124 5.31 2.56 -6.52
N SER A 125 4.36 3.16 -7.25
CA SER A 125 3.31 4.02 -6.68
C SER A 125 2.01 3.27 -6.40
N ASP A 126 2.02 1.95 -6.59
CA ASP A 126 0.89 1.08 -6.29
C ASP A 126 0.58 1.08 -4.79
N GLN A 127 -0.65 0.69 -4.48
CA GLN A 127 -1.15 0.73 -3.11
C GLN A 127 -0.57 -0.36 -2.22
N MET A 128 0.17 -1.35 -2.74
CA MET A 128 0.91 -2.30 -1.89
C MET A 128 2.24 -1.70 -1.44
N THR A 129 2.91 -0.99 -2.34
CA THR A 129 4.25 -0.45 -2.10
C THR A 129 4.24 0.93 -1.45
N GLU A 130 3.38 1.85 -1.90
CA GLU A 130 3.36 3.26 -1.47
C GLU A 130 4.72 3.96 -1.60
N GLY A 131 5.43 3.68 -2.70
CA GLY A 131 6.80 4.11 -2.93
C GLY A 131 6.93 5.15 -4.05
N PHE A 132 8.13 5.18 -4.61
CA PHE A 132 8.59 6.16 -5.59
C PHE A 132 8.18 5.72 -7.01
N ALA A 133 7.36 6.54 -7.67
CA ALA A 133 7.00 6.35 -9.08
C ALA A 133 8.21 6.58 -10.02
N GLY A 134 8.15 6.00 -11.22
CA GLY A 134 9.18 6.23 -12.25
C GLY A 134 9.34 7.71 -12.63
N TYR A 135 8.23 8.43 -12.77
CA TYR A 135 8.24 9.88 -13.06
C TYR A 135 8.81 10.70 -11.90
N LEU A 136 8.52 10.33 -10.65
CA LEU A 136 9.11 10.96 -9.47
C LEU A 136 10.64 10.80 -9.48
N CYS A 137 11.14 9.60 -9.78
CA CYS A 137 12.57 9.34 -9.89
C CYS A 137 13.24 10.25 -10.93
N GLU A 138 12.61 10.40 -12.10
CA GLU A 138 13.10 11.28 -13.17
C GLU A 138 13.18 12.74 -12.72
N LEU A 139 12.12 13.27 -12.09
CA LEU A 139 12.11 14.64 -11.57
C LEU A 139 13.18 14.88 -10.51
N LEU A 140 13.35 13.95 -9.56
CA LEU A 140 14.32 14.07 -8.48
C LEU A 140 15.77 14.09 -9.00
N VAL A 141 16.10 13.22 -9.97
CA VAL A 141 17.44 13.23 -10.59
C VAL A 141 17.70 14.55 -11.30
N LEU A 142 16.72 15.06 -12.07
CA LEU A 142 16.88 16.32 -12.80
C LEU A 142 17.01 17.52 -11.86
N HIS A 143 16.18 17.57 -10.82
CA HIS A 143 16.21 18.66 -9.84
C HIS A 143 17.56 18.75 -9.10
N HIS A 144 18.14 17.60 -8.75
CA HIS A 144 19.42 17.56 -8.02
C HIS A 144 20.66 17.46 -8.93
N GLY A 145 20.48 17.35 -10.24
CA GLY A 145 21.58 17.26 -11.21
C GLY A 145 22.39 15.97 -11.06
N GLY A 146 21.71 14.82 -11.01
CA GLY A 146 22.33 13.49 -11.04
C GLY A 146 22.09 12.64 -9.78
N PHE A 147 22.36 11.34 -9.89
CA PHE A 147 22.08 10.33 -8.87
C PHE A 147 22.82 10.62 -7.55
N HIS A 148 24.13 10.87 -7.62
CA HIS A 148 24.95 11.08 -6.42
C HIS A 148 24.57 12.35 -5.66
N ASN A 149 24.23 13.42 -6.38
CA ASN A 149 23.81 14.68 -5.78
C ASN A 149 22.45 14.54 -5.09
N LEU A 150 21.52 13.81 -5.71
CA LEU A 150 20.25 13.45 -5.08
C LEU A 150 20.48 12.67 -3.78
N LEU A 151 21.32 11.63 -3.77
CA LEU A 151 21.55 10.85 -2.55
C LEU A 151 22.11 11.70 -1.40
N LYS A 152 23.05 12.62 -1.71
CA LYS A 152 23.61 13.55 -0.71
C LYS A 152 22.54 14.46 -0.11
N ALA A 153 21.64 14.99 -0.94
CA ALA A 153 20.54 15.82 -0.47
C ALA A 153 19.53 14.98 0.35
N ALA A 154 19.13 13.83 -0.20
CA ALA A 154 18.12 12.96 0.37
C ALA A 154 18.53 12.33 1.70
N ALA A 155 19.83 12.09 1.93
CA ALA A 155 20.33 11.61 3.22
C ALA A 155 20.01 12.56 4.40
N GLY A 156 19.73 13.83 4.13
CA GLY A 156 19.33 14.84 5.12
C GLY A 156 17.84 15.17 5.14
N TRP A 157 17.01 14.51 4.33
CA TRP A 157 15.58 14.77 4.28
C TRP A 157 14.87 14.36 5.58
N LYS A 158 13.66 14.91 5.75
CA LYS A 158 12.74 14.61 6.84
C LYS A 158 11.31 14.60 6.29
N PRO A 159 10.36 13.92 6.94
CA PRO A 159 8.94 14.09 6.62
C PRO A 159 8.55 15.58 6.64
N GLY A 160 7.74 15.98 5.66
CA GLY A 160 7.42 17.37 5.35
C GLY A 160 8.37 18.03 4.34
N MET A 161 9.17 17.24 3.61
CA MET A 161 10.04 17.76 2.56
C MET A 161 9.21 18.31 1.40
N PHE A 162 9.52 19.53 0.96
CA PHE A 162 8.80 20.23 -0.11
C PHE A 162 9.76 20.60 -1.25
N ILE A 163 9.42 20.19 -2.47
CA ILE A 163 10.19 20.45 -3.69
C ILE A 163 9.23 21.00 -4.74
N ASP A 164 9.47 22.24 -5.17
CA ASP A 164 8.75 22.89 -6.25
C ASP A 164 9.76 23.36 -7.31
N ILE A 165 9.88 22.57 -8.39
CA ILE A 165 10.91 22.75 -9.42
C ILE A 165 10.67 24.03 -10.22
N GLU A 166 9.41 24.34 -10.52
CA GLU A 166 9.00 25.48 -11.36
C GLU A 166 8.49 26.68 -10.53
N GLN A 167 8.49 26.57 -9.19
CA GLN A 167 8.06 27.62 -8.26
C GLN A 167 6.63 28.10 -8.52
N HIS A 168 5.72 27.15 -8.77
CA HIS A 168 4.36 27.41 -9.22
C HIS A 168 3.27 26.75 -8.37
N ALA A 169 3.60 26.19 -7.21
CA ALA A 169 2.64 25.51 -6.33
C ALA A 169 1.38 26.34 -6.08
N ALA A 170 0.21 25.74 -6.38
CA ALA A 170 -1.10 26.38 -6.20
C ALA A 170 -1.93 25.70 -5.09
N LYS A 171 -1.45 24.60 -4.52
CA LYS A 171 -2.14 23.81 -3.50
C LYS A 171 -1.18 23.33 -2.42
N TRP A 172 -1.69 23.27 -1.18
CA TRP A 172 -0.99 22.68 -0.03
C TRP A 172 -1.27 21.18 0.10
N PHE A 173 -0.28 20.45 0.60
CA PHE A 173 -0.25 19.00 0.69
C PHE A 173 0.35 18.57 2.04
N ASP A 174 -0.20 17.52 2.64
CA ASP A 174 0.21 17.03 3.97
C ASP A 174 1.02 15.73 3.90
N GLU A 175 1.28 15.21 2.69
CA GLU A 175 2.11 14.01 2.50
C GLU A 175 3.57 14.25 2.94
N PRO A 176 4.30 13.20 3.37
CA PRO A 176 5.65 13.34 3.93
C PRO A 176 6.69 13.87 2.93
N LEU A 177 6.46 13.65 1.65
CA LEU A 177 7.22 14.22 0.55
C LEU A 177 6.23 14.88 -0.40
N VAL A 178 6.44 16.17 -0.65
CA VAL A 178 5.66 16.96 -1.60
C VAL A 178 6.58 17.37 -2.73
N VAL A 179 6.36 16.77 -3.91
CA VAL A 179 7.04 17.19 -5.15
C VAL A 179 5.97 17.71 -6.09
N ILE A 180 5.95 19.02 -6.30
CA ILE A 180 4.97 19.67 -7.16
C ILE A 180 5.24 19.28 -8.61
N ASP A 181 4.19 18.88 -9.30
CA ASP A 181 4.27 18.46 -10.69
C ASP A 181 4.56 19.68 -11.59
N PRO A 182 5.68 19.72 -12.32
CA PRO A 182 6.06 20.88 -13.10
C PRO A 182 5.10 21.18 -14.27
N VAL A 183 4.17 20.27 -14.60
CA VAL A 183 3.11 20.55 -15.58
C VAL A 183 1.73 20.81 -14.94
N ASP A 184 1.60 20.65 -13.62
CA ASP A 184 0.34 20.81 -12.89
C ASP A 184 0.58 21.31 -11.45
N PRO A 185 0.40 22.62 -11.19
CA PRO A 185 0.70 23.22 -9.88
C PRO A 185 -0.21 22.75 -8.73
N CYS A 186 -1.28 22.03 -9.06
CA CYS A 186 -2.26 21.49 -8.11
C CYS A 186 -2.05 20.00 -7.84
N ARG A 187 -0.91 19.42 -8.25
CA ARG A 187 -0.62 17.98 -8.10
C ARG A 187 0.68 17.74 -7.35
N ASN A 188 0.61 16.85 -6.35
CA ASN A 188 1.78 16.24 -5.72
C ASN A 188 2.14 14.93 -6.47
N VAL A 189 3.32 14.88 -7.08
CA VAL A 189 3.83 13.70 -7.80
C VAL A 189 4.16 12.55 -6.84
N SER A 190 4.51 12.85 -5.60
CA SER A 190 4.84 11.89 -4.55
C SER A 190 3.67 11.56 -3.63
N ALA A 191 2.42 11.79 -4.06
CA ALA A 191 1.22 11.51 -3.25
C ALA A 191 1.09 10.04 -2.80
N SER A 192 1.73 9.09 -3.51
CA SER A 192 1.78 7.68 -3.11
C SER A 192 2.85 7.37 -2.07
N VAL A 193 3.82 8.25 -1.83
CA VAL A 193 4.99 7.95 -0.97
C VAL A 193 4.58 8.04 0.49
N SER A 194 4.56 6.90 1.19
CA SER A 194 4.27 6.87 2.63
C SER A 194 5.47 7.33 3.47
N ASP A 195 5.22 7.71 4.73
CA ASP A 195 6.26 8.08 5.70
C ASP A 195 7.32 6.99 5.81
N THR A 196 6.87 5.73 5.88
CA THR A 196 7.75 4.57 5.93
C THR A 196 8.67 4.51 4.72
N LYS A 197 8.13 4.68 3.50
CA LYS A 197 8.91 4.60 2.26
C LYS A 197 9.86 5.78 2.08
N LEU A 198 9.49 6.97 2.53
CA LEU A 198 10.41 8.10 2.60
C LEU A 198 11.59 7.82 3.54
N LEU A 199 11.32 7.33 4.76
CA LEU A 199 12.35 7.04 5.75
C LEU A 199 13.26 5.87 5.32
N GLU A 200 12.69 4.84 4.70
CA GLU A 200 13.43 3.74 4.08
C GLU A 200 14.36 4.25 2.96
N PHE A 201 13.90 5.18 2.12
CA PHE A 201 14.75 5.81 1.10
C PHE A 201 15.88 6.64 1.71
N ILE A 202 15.59 7.41 2.77
CA ILE A 202 16.62 8.19 3.49
C ILE A 202 17.68 7.25 4.08
N GLU A 203 17.27 6.13 4.71
CA GLU A 203 18.18 5.11 5.25
C GLU A 203 19.08 4.52 4.14
N LEU A 204 18.51 4.22 2.98
CA LEU A 204 19.27 3.74 1.82
C LEU A 204 20.31 4.76 1.36
N CYS A 205 19.94 6.04 1.24
CA CYS A 205 20.85 7.11 0.85
C CYS A 205 22.02 7.23 1.83
N GLN A 206 21.73 7.27 3.14
CA GLN A 206 22.75 7.32 4.20
C GLN A 206 23.66 6.09 4.18
N GLY A 207 23.07 4.91 4.02
CA GLY A 207 23.79 3.64 3.97
C GLY A 207 24.76 3.56 2.79
N TYR A 208 24.30 3.96 1.59
CA TYR A 208 25.12 3.95 0.38
C TYR A 208 26.26 4.95 0.47
N LEU A 209 25.99 6.19 0.89
CA LEU A 209 27.03 7.22 1.04
C LEU A 209 28.11 6.84 2.05
N LYS A 210 27.74 6.12 3.12
CA LYS A 210 28.68 5.66 4.15
C LYS A 210 29.57 4.51 3.66
N SER A 211 29.00 3.54 2.95
CA SER A 211 29.72 2.36 2.49
C SER A 211 29.04 1.82 1.22
N PRO A 212 29.40 2.33 0.04
CA PRO A 212 28.84 1.91 -1.23
C PRO A 212 29.06 0.42 -1.48
N SER A 213 28.10 -0.22 -2.12
CA SER A 213 28.13 -1.66 -2.40
C SER A 213 27.18 -2.02 -3.54
N LYS A 214 27.47 -3.11 -4.24
CA LYS A 214 26.59 -3.61 -5.32
C LYS A 214 25.20 -3.99 -4.80
N TRP A 215 25.08 -4.40 -3.54
CA TRP A 215 23.83 -4.87 -2.94
C TRP A 215 22.76 -3.77 -2.79
N PHE A 216 23.13 -2.49 -2.93
CA PHE A 216 22.16 -1.40 -3.06
C PHE A 216 21.44 -1.39 -4.42
N PHE A 217 21.94 -2.15 -5.39
CA PHE A 217 21.38 -2.26 -6.73
C PHE A 217 20.92 -3.70 -7.05
N TYR A 218 21.01 -4.63 -6.09
CA TYR A 218 20.54 -6.00 -6.26
C TYR A 218 19.72 -6.42 -5.05
N ARG A 219 18.43 -6.72 -5.26
CA ARG A 219 17.58 -7.32 -4.23
C ARG A 219 17.81 -8.83 -4.24
N PRO A 220 18.46 -9.41 -3.21
CA PRO A 220 18.51 -10.86 -3.10
C PRO A 220 17.08 -11.40 -2.96
N PRO A 221 16.82 -12.61 -3.48
CA PRO A 221 15.52 -13.25 -3.29
C PRO A 221 15.21 -13.35 -1.79
N ILE A 222 13.94 -13.17 -1.46
CA ILE A 222 13.47 -13.33 -0.08
C ILE A 222 13.80 -14.75 0.37
N CYS A 223 14.32 -14.89 1.59
CA CYS A 223 14.48 -16.19 2.21
C CYS A 223 13.09 -16.72 2.54
N ILE A 224 12.54 -17.55 1.65
CA ILE A 224 11.24 -18.18 1.87
C ILE A 224 11.40 -19.22 2.96
N LEU A 225 10.68 -19.04 4.06
CA LEU A 225 10.69 -19.94 5.20
C LEU A 225 9.90 -21.19 4.87
N THR A 226 10.40 -22.34 5.31
CA THR A 226 9.59 -23.58 5.31
C THR A 226 8.53 -23.52 6.41
N GLU A 227 7.52 -24.38 6.31
CA GLU A 227 6.50 -24.50 7.36
C GLU A 227 7.13 -24.82 8.73
N GLU A 228 8.17 -25.65 8.76
CA GLU A 228 8.90 -26.01 9.98
C GLU A 228 9.64 -24.81 10.59
N GLU A 229 10.27 -23.99 9.75
CA GLU A 229 10.95 -22.76 10.20
C GLU A 229 9.94 -21.74 10.73
N VAL A 230 8.79 -21.59 10.07
CA VAL A 230 7.69 -20.76 10.57
C VAL A 230 7.20 -21.29 11.90
N SER A 231 6.92 -22.59 12.03
CA SER A 231 6.51 -23.24 13.28
C SER A 231 7.48 -22.98 14.42
N ALA A 232 8.79 -23.09 14.17
CA ALA A 232 9.84 -22.79 15.14
C ALA A 232 9.84 -21.32 15.56
N LEU A 233 9.68 -20.39 14.61
CA LEU A 233 9.60 -18.96 14.89
C LEU A 233 8.36 -18.60 15.69
N LEU A 234 7.17 -19.12 15.35
CA LEU A 234 5.95 -18.82 16.11
C LEU A 234 6.07 -19.32 17.55
N LYS A 235 6.59 -20.55 17.76
CA LYS A 235 6.83 -21.10 19.10
C LYS A 235 7.80 -20.26 19.93
N GLY A 236 8.88 -19.76 19.30
CA GLY A 236 9.88 -18.96 20.00
C GLY A 236 9.44 -17.53 20.35
N ARG A 237 8.39 -17.01 19.71
CA ARG A 237 7.91 -15.65 19.97
C ARG A 237 6.96 -15.56 21.16
N GLU A 238 6.27 -16.65 21.48
CA GLU A 238 5.20 -16.71 22.50
C GLU A 238 4.06 -15.69 22.29
N SER A 239 4.04 -15.02 21.13
CA SER A 239 2.95 -14.18 20.63
C SER A 239 1.97 -15.04 19.83
N ALA A 240 0.74 -14.54 19.70
CA ALA A 240 -0.29 -15.25 18.96
C ALA A 240 -0.43 -14.72 17.53
N PHE A 241 -0.70 -15.61 16.59
CA PHE A 241 -0.88 -15.28 15.18
C PHE A 241 -2.29 -15.65 14.74
N LEU A 242 -2.95 -14.72 14.06
CA LEU A 242 -4.25 -14.94 13.44
C LEU A 242 -4.21 -14.45 11.99
N ALA A 243 -4.85 -15.18 11.09
CA ALA A 243 -5.05 -14.75 9.72
C ALA A 243 -6.52 -14.83 9.33
N ILE A 244 -6.97 -13.89 8.51
CA ILE A 244 -8.25 -13.98 7.81
C ILE A 244 -7.95 -14.19 6.33
N THR A 245 -8.42 -15.29 5.76
CA THR A 245 -8.40 -15.51 4.31
C THR A 245 -9.79 -15.36 3.73
N LEU A 246 -9.89 -14.66 2.60
CA LEU A 246 -11.11 -14.46 1.84
C LEU A 246 -10.83 -14.63 0.34
N LYS A 247 -11.87 -14.86 -0.46
CA LYS A 247 -11.76 -14.77 -1.91
C LYS A 247 -11.34 -13.34 -2.31
N THR A 248 -10.43 -13.22 -3.26
CA THR A 248 -10.06 -11.90 -3.80
C THR A 248 -11.25 -11.34 -4.59
N PRO A 249 -11.74 -10.13 -4.27
CA PRO A 249 -12.77 -9.49 -5.06
C PRO A 249 -12.32 -9.36 -6.54
N PRO A 250 -13.21 -9.53 -7.52
CA PRO A 250 -12.85 -9.59 -8.95
C PRO A 250 -12.59 -8.19 -9.53
N TYR A 251 -11.65 -7.47 -8.91
CA TYR A 251 -11.21 -6.13 -9.29
C TYR A 251 -9.68 -6.08 -9.25
N ILE A 252 -9.12 -5.09 -9.93
CA ILE A 252 -7.68 -4.84 -9.93
C ILE A 252 -7.16 -4.46 -8.53
N GLU A 253 -5.86 -4.61 -8.36
CA GLU A 253 -5.13 -4.34 -7.12
C GLU A 253 -5.39 -2.94 -6.55
N ASP A 254 -5.38 -1.91 -7.40
CA ASP A 254 -5.63 -0.51 -7.03
C ASP A 254 -7.02 -0.27 -6.40
N ILE A 255 -7.97 -1.16 -6.66
CA ILE A 255 -9.31 -1.10 -6.04
C ILE A 255 -9.37 -1.97 -4.77
N VAL A 256 -8.73 -3.14 -4.80
CA VAL A 256 -8.84 -4.14 -3.73
C VAL A 256 -7.92 -3.83 -2.55
N VAL A 257 -6.65 -3.48 -2.80
CA VAL A 257 -5.64 -3.31 -1.76
C VAL A 257 -5.96 -2.17 -0.79
N PRO A 258 -6.42 -0.97 -1.23
CA PRO A 258 -6.89 0.06 -0.30
C PRO A 258 -8.02 -0.42 0.60
N GLN A 259 -8.89 -1.29 0.07
CA GLN A 259 -9.99 -1.87 0.83
C GLN A 259 -9.52 -2.94 1.81
N LEU A 260 -8.53 -3.75 1.45
CA LEU A 260 -7.89 -4.69 2.36
C LEU A 260 -7.21 -3.95 3.51
N ARG A 261 -6.44 -2.90 3.21
CA ARG A 261 -5.77 -2.07 4.23
C ARG A 261 -6.76 -1.33 5.12
N LYS A 262 -7.82 -0.76 4.56
CA LYS A 262 -8.90 -0.15 5.36
C LYS A 262 -9.53 -1.19 6.30
N SER A 263 -9.79 -2.40 5.78
CA SER A 263 -10.34 -3.50 6.56
C SER A 263 -9.39 -3.96 7.66
N LEU A 264 -8.09 -4.09 7.35
CA LEU A 264 -7.04 -4.41 8.30
C LEU A 264 -7.02 -3.43 9.47
N HIS A 265 -6.94 -2.11 9.20
CA HIS A 265 -6.96 -1.08 10.25
C HIS A 265 -8.22 -1.14 11.10
N THR A 266 -9.37 -1.30 10.44
CA THR A 266 -10.66 -1.39 11.12
C THR A 266 -10.76 -2.62 12.03
N LEU A 267 -10.16 -3.75 11.63
CA LEU A 267 -10.09 -4.97 12.43
C LEU A 267 -9.06 -4.87 13.56
N VAL A 268 -7.94 -4.18 13.35
CA VAL A 268 -7.01 -3.81 14.43
C VAL A 268 -7.73 -2.98 15.48
N ASP A 269 -8.55 -2.00 15.08
CA ASP A 269 -9.36 -1.20 15.99
C ASP A 269 -10.46 -2.02 16.69
N LEU A 270 -11.02 -3.03 16.03
CA LEU A 270 -11.94 -3.99 16.65
C LEU A 270 -11.24 -4.80 17.75
N LEU A 271 -10.09 -5.40 17.43
CA LEU A 271 -9.26 -6.17 18.37
C LEU A 271 -8.87 -5.30 19.58
N LYS A 272 -8.40 -4.07 19.33
CA LYS A 272 -8.03 -3.10 20.36
C LYS A 272 -9.21 -2.73 21.28
N ARG A 273 -10.41 -2.53 20.74
CA ARG A 273 -11.62 -2.25 21.54
C ARG A 273 -12.04 -3.41 22.44
N HIS A 274 -11.64 -4.64 22.09
CA HIS A 274 -11.82 -5.84 22.91
C HIS A 274 -10.57 -6.19 23.75
N GLU A 275 -9.62 -5.25 23.87
CA GLU A 275 -8.39 -5.32 24.67
C GLU A 275 -7.33 -6.31 24.16
N PHE A 276 -7.46 -6.80 22.93
CA PHE A 276 -6.39 -7.55 22.26
C PHE A 276 -5.34 -6.59 21.70
N VAL A 277 -4.10 -6.74 22.15
CA VAL A 277 -2.99 -5.89 21.73
C VAL A 277 -2.37 -6.45 20.45
N VAL A 278 -2.55 -5.74 19.34
CA VAL A 278 -1.91 -6.06 18.05
C VAL A 278 -0.49 -5.50 18.04
N ILE A 279 0.50 -6.37 17.88
CA ILE A 279 1.93 -6.03 17.71
C ILE A 279 2.19 -5.58 16.28
N ARG A 280 1.63 -6.33 15.32
CA ARG A 280 1.84 -6.12 13.89
C ARG A 280 0.61 -6.61 13.13
N ALA A 281 0.28 -5.93 12.05
CA ALA A 281 -0.72 -6.40 11.10
C ALA A 281 -0.29 -6.02 9.69
N ASP A 282 -0.59 -6.86 8.72
CA ASP A 282 -0.33 -6.58 7.31
C ASP A 282 -1.31 -7.36 6.42
N THR A 283 -1.32 -7.05 5.13
CA THR A 283 -2.23 -7.67 4.16
C THR A 283 -1.51 -8.07 2.89
N TRP A 284 -2.03 -9.09 2.22
CA TRP A 284 -1.56 -9.51 0.91
C TRP A 284 -2.71 -9.93 0.00
N MET A 285 -2.57 -9.66 -1.29
CA MET A 285 -3.53 -10.04 -2.33
C MET A 285 -2.86 -11.02 -3.29
N LEU A 286 -3.43 -12.21 -3.42
CA LEU A 286 -3.20 -13.10 -4.56
C LEU A 286 -4.38 -12.97 -5.53
N GLU A 287 -4.25 -13.55 -6.72
CA GLU A 287 -5.28 -13.49 -7.77
C GLU A 287 -6.63 -14.05 -7.32
N ASP A 288 -6.62 -15.18 -6.61
CA ASP A 288 -7.82 -15.92 -6.18
C ASP A 288 -8.23 -15.63 -4.73
N ARG A 289 -7.26 -15.29 -3.86
CA ARG A 289 -7.47 -15.13 -2.42
C ARG A 289 -6.62 -14.02 -1.80
N SER A 290 -7.16 -13.39 -0.77
CA SER A 290 -6.49 -12.32 -0.02
C SER A 290 -6.35 -12.71 1.44
N MET A 291 -5.31 -12.21 2.11
CA MET A 291 -5.03 -12.49 3.52
C MET A 291 -4.85 -11.19 4.31
N LEU A 292 -5.46 -11.14 5.49
CA LEU A 292 -5.15 -10.18 6.55
C LEU A 292 -4.45 -10.94 7.67
N LEU A 293 -3.20 -10.61 7.98
CA LEU A 293 -2.39 -11.29 9.00
C LEU A 293 -2.15 -10.39 10.19
N PHE A 294 -2.33 -10.93 11.40
CA PHE A 294 -2.20 -10.23 12.66
C PHE A 294 -1.26 -11.02 13.58
N GLU A 295 -0.34 -10.30 14.21
CA GLU A 295 0.41 -10.76 15.37
C GLU A 295 -0.10 -10.02 16.61
N LEU A 296 -0.52 -10.79 17.60
CA LEU A 296 -1.10 -10.35 18.86
C LEU A 296 -0.13 -10.65 20.00
N LEU A 297 -0.11 -9.80 21.02
CA LEU A 297 0.63 -10.07 22.25
C LEU A 297 0.11 -11.35 22.93
N VAL A 298 -1.21 -11.49 23.01
CA VAL A 298 -1.93 -12.69 23.45
C VAL A 298 -3.23 -12.80 22.67
N ASP A 299 -3.66 -14.02 22.35
CA ASP A 299 -4.96 -14.28 21.71
C ASP A 299 -6.05 -14.64 22.72
N THR A 300 -5.69 -14.93 23.97
CA THR A 300 -6.61 -15.41 24.99
C THR A 300 -6.56 -14.51 26.23
N LEU A 301 -7.68 -13.85 26.51
CA LEU A 301 -7.83 -12.99 27.68
C LEU A 301 -8.57 -13.69 28.83
N PRO A 302 -8.31 -13.29 30.09
CA PRO A 302 -9.12 -13.70 31.23
C PRO A 302 -10.59 -13.35 31.04
N ALA A 303 -11.49 -14.10 31.69
CA ALA A 303 -12.92 -13.88 31.55
C ALA A 303 -13.35 -12.48 32.00
N VAL A 304 -12.69 -11.87 32.98
CA VAL A 304 -13.06 -10.55 33.51
C VAL A 304 -12.70 -9.41 32.54
N ARG A 305 -13.62 -8.46 32.39
CA ARG A 305 -13.35 -7.14 31.83
C ARG A 305 -14.03 -6.03 32.63
N PHE A 306 -13.46 -4.85 32.58
CA PHE A 306 -14.07 -3.64 33.13
C PHE A 306 -15.00 -3.00 32.09
N HIS A 307 -16.28 -2.86 32.45
CA HIS A 307 -17.25 -2.12 31.66
C HIS A 307 -17.45 -0.73 32.27
N ALA A 308 -16.84 0.28 31.67
CA ALA A 308 -16.97 1.67 32.08
C ALA A 308 -18.39 2.19 31.84
N GLY A 309 -19.04 2.63 32.90
CA GLY A 309 -20.34 3.28 32.92
C GLY A 309 -20.24 4.81 32.77
N PRO A 310 -21.31 5.54 33.12
CA PRO A 310 -21.34 7.00 33.03
C PRO A 310 -20.49 7.68 34.13
N PRO A 311 -20.11 8.96 33.95
CA PRO A 311 -19.59 9.78 35.03
C PRO A 311 -20.55 9.80 36.23
N VAL A 312 -20.01 9.82 37.44
CA VAL A 312 -20.83 9.80 38.68
C VAL A 312 -21.74 11.03 38.77
N THR A 313 -21.31 12.15 38.20
CA THR A 313 -22.07 13.42 38.15
C THR A 313 -23.25 13.40 37.17
N ALA A 314 -23.32 12.42 36.26
CA ALA A 314 -24.42 12.30 35.30
C ALA A 314 -25.61 11.57 35.93
N HIS A 315 -26.25 12.20 36.93
CA HIS A 315 -27.24 11.59 37.84
C HIS A 315 -28.27 10.65 37.18
N VAL A 316 -28.89 11.06 36.07
CA VAL A 316 -29.90 10.25 35.37
C VAL A 316 -29.31 8.97 34.79
N ASN A 317 -28.13 9.06 34.17
CA ASN A 317 -27.47 7.90 33.57
C ASN A 317 -26.84 7.01 34.64
N ALA A 318 -26.30 7.61 35.70
CA ALA A 318 -25.75 6.91 36.84
C ALA A 318 -26.82 6.04 37.54
N ALA A 319 -28.01 6.59 37.82
CA ALA A 319 -29.11 5.83 38.40
C ALA A 319 -29.50 4.63 37.52
N LYS A 320 -29.72 4.84 36.22
CA LYS A 320 -30.02 3.76 35.27
C LYS A 320 -28.95 2.68 35.21
N PHE A 321 -27.68 3.07 35.30
CA PHE A 321 -26.57 2.12 35.30
C PHE A 321 -26.54 1.29 36.57
N ILE A 322 -26.78 1.91 37.74
CA ILE A 322 -26.87 1.21 39.01
C ILE A 322 -28.04 0.22 38.98
N ASP A 323 -29.24 0.68 38.62
CA ASP A 323 -30.45 -0.16 38.56
C ASP A 323 -30.26 -1.39 37.67
N LYS A 324 -29.53 -1.23 36.55
CA LYS A 324 -29.23 -2.33 35.63
C LYS A 324 -28.35 -3.43 36.24
N TYR A 325 -27.45 -3.08 37.15
CA TYR A 325 -26.37 -3.98 37.58
C TYR A 325 -26.36 -4.32 39.07
N ILE A 326 -27.08 -3.60 39.92
CA ILE A 326 -27.08 -3.76 41.39
C ILE A 326 -27.49 -5.16 41.88
N HIS A 327 -28.32 -5.87 41.10
CA HIS A 327 -28.77 -7.24 41.39
C HIS A 327 -28.44 -8.21 40.26
N SER A 328 -27.46 -7.88 39.41
CA SER A 328 -27.11 -8.72 38.27
C SER A 328 -26.17 -9.85 38.69
N ASP A 329 -26.59 -11.10 38.53
CA ASP A 329 -25.71 -12.27 38.76
C ASP A 329 -24.64 -12.46 37.67
N ILE A 330 -24.68 -11.62 36.63
CA ILE A 330 -23.74 -11.69 35.50
C ILE A 330 -22.41 -10.98 35.83
N ILE A 331 -22.40 -10.03 36.76
CA ILE A 331 -21.20 -9.27 37.09
C ILE A 331 -20.36 -10.02 38.14
N PHE A 332 -19.04 -9.90 38.04
CA PHE A 332 -18.10 -10.35 39.08
C PHE A 332 -18.04 -9.35 40.25
N ALA A 333 -18.09 -8.05 39.94
CA ALA A 333 -18.04 -6.99 40.95
C ALA A 333 -18.69 -5.68 40.47
N GLY A 334 -19.24 -4.93 41.42
CA GLY A 334 -19.82 -3.60 41.21
C GLY A 334 -21.33 -3.54 41.35
N PRO A 335 -21.96 -2.43 40.95
CA PRO A 335 -21.36 -1.18 40.46
C PRO A 335 -20.40 -0.52 41.46
N PHE A 336 -19.22 -0.06 41.01
CA PHE A 336 -18.25 0.70 41.82
C PHE A 336 -17.73 1.92 41.06
N ILE A 337 -17.04 2.82 41.76
CA ILE A 337 -16.47 4.05 41.17
C ILE A 337 -14.99 3.83 40.87
N ARG A 338 -14.59 4.11 39.64
CA ARG A 338 -13.20 4.10 39.18
C ARG A 338 -13.00 5.23 38.17
N ASP A 339 -11.91 5.98 38.32
CA ASP A 339 -11.53 7.07 37.40
C ASP A 339 -12.68 8.06 37.11
N GLY A 340 -13.44 8.43 38.15
CA GLY A 340 -14.55 9.40 38.08
C GLY A 340 -15.85 8.87 37.45
N ARG A 341 -15.93 7.57 37.14
CA ARG A 341 -17.08 6.93 36.49
C ARG A 341 -17.57 5.73 37.31
N TYR A 342 -18.86 5.41 37.20
CA TYR A 342 -19.33 4.09 37.59
C TYR A 342 -18.76 3.03 36.64
N GLY A 343 -18.63 1.80 37.12
CA GLY A 343 -18.28 0.65 36.29
C GLY A 343 -18.59 -0.67 37.00
N VAL A 344 -18.52 -1.75 36.23
CA VAL A 344 -18.68 -3.12 36.72
C VAL A 344 -17.60 -4.01 36.11
N GLU A 345 -17.24 -5.07 36.82
CA GLU A 345 -16.46 -6.17 36.30
C GLU A 345 -17.41 -7.27 35.86
N LEU A 346 -17.33 -7.73 34.62
CA LEU A 346 -18.24 -8.73 34.07
C LEU A 346 -17.52 -9.64 33.07
N PRO A 347 -18.08 -10.81 32.71
CA PRO A 347 -17.49 -11.70 31.75
C PRO A 347 -17.41 -11.07 30.35
N ARG A 348 -16.26 -11.22 29.70
CA ARG A 348 -16.02 -10.88 28.30
C ARG A 348 -16.95 -11.71 27.43
N ARG A 349 -17.45 -11.07 26.37
CA ARG A 349 -18.19 -11.77 25.32
C ARG A 349 -17.28 -12.70 24.52
N TYR A 350 -16.06 -12.26 24.25
CA TYR A 350 -15.04 -13.03 23.53
C TYR A 350 -13.78 -13.10 24.39
N ARG A 351 -13.35 -14.31 24.71
CA ARG A 351 -12.09 -14.56 25.41
C ARG A 351 -10.94 -14.81 24.44
N GLN A 352 -11.23 -15.46 23.32
CA GLN A 352 -10.26 -15.68 22.25
C GLN A 352 -10.46 -14.64 21.14
N ALA A 353 -9.36 -14.14 20.59
CA ALA A 353 -9.39 -13.21 19.47
C ALA A 353 -9.94 -13.87 18.18
N SER A 354 -9.69 -15.17 17.99
CA SER A 354 -10.28 -15.96 16.90
C SER A 354 -11.81 -15.96 16.97
N ASP A 355 -12.40 -16.16 18.15
CA ASP A 355 -13.85 -16.12 18.35
C ASP A 355 -14.44 -14.75 17.99
N LEU A 356 -13.72 -13.67 18.30
CA LEU A 356 -14.13 -12.31 17.93
C LEU A 356 -14.08 -12.11 16.41
N LEU A 357 -12.99 -12.50 15.76
CA LEU A 357 -12.83 -12.33 14.30
C LEU A 357 -13.77 -13.24 13.49
N SER A 358 -14.16 -14.39 14.04
CA SER A 358 -15.17 -15.27 13.44
C SER A 358 -16.61 -14.79 13.67
N SER A 359 -16.81 -13.75 14.48
CA SER A 359 -18.15 -13.28 14.86
C SER A 359 -18.73 -12.22 13.89
N ASN A 360 -20.04 -12.03 13.98
CA ASN A 360 -20.74 -10.97 13.25
C ASN A 360 -20.30 -9.54 13.64
N GLU A 361 -19.54 -9.34 14.72
CA GLU A 361 -19.02 -8.02 15.06
C GLU A 361 -18.08 -7.45 13.98
N VAL A 362 -17.38 -8.32 13.25
CA VAL A 362 -16.55 -7.94 12.09
C VAL A 362 -17.36 -7.17 11.05
N PHE A 363 -18.58 -7.60 10.74
CA PHE A 363 -19.45 -6.93 9.77
C PHE A 363 -20.09 -5.64 10.31
N GLY A 364 -20.07 -5.43 11.63
CA GLY A 364 -20.44 -4.15 12.25
C GLY A 364 -19.40 -3.04 12.04
N THR A 365 -18.23 -3.38 11.51
CA THR A 365 -17.15 -2.44 11.29
C THR A 365 -17.14 -1.84 9.87
N ALA A 366 -16.32 -0.80 9.67
CA ALA A 366 -16.17 -0.05 8.42
C ALA A 366 -15.25 -0.73 7.38
N LEU A 367 -15.38 -2.06 7.21
CA LEU A 367 -14.67 -2.82 6.18
C LEU A 367 -14.84 -2.18 4.79
N GLY A 368 -13.84 -2.36 3.93
CA GLY A 368 -13.92 -1.97 2.51
C GLY A 368 -15.12 -2.65 1.84
N LYS A 369 -15.84 -1.94 0.96
CA LYS A 369 -17.12 -2.41 0.38
C LYS A 369 -17.01 -3.78 -0.28
N HIS A 370 -16.03 -3.99 -1.15
CA HIS A 370 -15.83 -5.23 -1.89
C HIS A 370 -15.26 -6.34 -1.01
N VAL A 371 -14.33 -5.99 -0.11
CA VAL A 371 -13.81 -6.93 0.91
C VAL A 371 -14.93 -7.43 1.81
N LYS A 372 -15.79 -6.52 2.30
CA LYS A 372 -16.98 -6.86 3.11
C LYS A 372 -17.94 -7.75 2.36
N HIS A 373 -18.16 -7.52 1.08
CA HIS A 373 -19.02 -8.37 0.26
C HIS A 373 -18.43 -9.77 0.15
N SER A 374 -17.15 -9.88 -0.21
CA SER A 374 -16.50 -11.19 -0.30
C SER A 374 -16.46 -11.93 1.05
N MET A 375 -16.20 -11.24 2.16
CA MET A 375 -16.25 -11.86 3.49
C MET A 375 -17.66 -12.30 3.89
N LYS A 376 -18.72 -11.66 3.40
CA LYS A 376 -20.09 -12.12 3.66
C LYS A 376 -20.43 -13.41 2.94
N ASP A 377 -19.80 -13.63 1.79
CA ASP A 377 -19.95 -14.87 1.04
C ASP A 377 -19.16 -15.98 1.74
N GLU A 378 -17.85 -15.78 1.94
CA GLU A 378 -16.99 -16.73 2.65
C GLU A 378 -15.69 -16.07 3.14
N PHE A 379 -15.30 -16.41 4.37
CA PHE A 379 -13.97 -16.14 4.91
C PHE A 379 -13.61 -17.19 5.96
N VAL A 380 -12.32 -17.40 6.19
CA VAL A 380 -11.79 -18.35 7.18
C VAL A 380 -10.83 -17.63 8.10
N VAL A 381 -10.95 -17.90 9.40
CA VAL A 381 -10.00 -17.41 10.42
C VAL A 381 -9.07 -18.57 10.79
N HIS A 382 -7.77 -18.35 10.64
CA HIS A 382 -6.71 -19.30 10.97
C HIS A 382 -5.99 -18.87 12.24
N SER A 383 -5.43 -19.83 12.99
CA SER A 383 -4.69 -19.55 14.21
C SER A 383 -3.35 -20.29 14.29
N GLY A 384 -2.34 -19.65 14.86
CA GLY A 384 -1.01 -20.24 15.01
C GLY A 384 -0.42 -20.66 13.67
N LEU A 385 0.00 -21.93 13.55
CA LEU A 385 0.62 -22.46 12.34
C LEU A 385 -0.34 -22.50 11.14
N GLU A 386 -1.65 -22.57 11.36
CA GLU A 386 -2.65 -22.56 10.28
C GLU A 386 -2.65 -21.22 9.51
N CYS A 387 -2.06 -20.16 10.08
CA CYS A 387 -1.84 -18.91 9.35
C CYS A 387 -0.91 -19.10 8.15
N TRP A 388 -0.08 -20.16 8.16
CA TRP A 388 0.71 -20.55 7.00
C TRP A 388 -0.19 -21.19 5.94
N GLN A 389 -0.27 -20.54 4.77
CA GLN A 389 -1.19 -20.92 3.70
C GLN A 389 -0.43 -21.01 2.35
N PRO A 390 -0.57 -22.12 1.59
CA PRO A 390 0.25 -22.38 0.40
C PRO A 390 0.05 -21.35 -0.72
N GLY A 391 1.02 -20.50 -1.04
CA GLY A 391 0.95 -19.35 -1.93
C GLY A 391 1.18 -18.00 -1.23
N PHE A 392 1.09 -17.95 0.10
CA PHE A 392 1.42 -16.77 0.93
C PHE A 392 2.82 -16.86 1.55
N GLU A 393 3.65 -17.82 1.17
CA GLU A 393 4.97 -18.06 1.76
C GLU A 393 5.88 -16.82 1.68
N PRO A 394 5.96 -16.07 0.56
CA PRO A 394 6.75 -14.84 0.51
C PRO A 394 6.25 -13.78 1.49
N PHE A 395 4.94 -13.60 1.56
CA PHE A 395 4.30 -12.63 2.45
C PHE A 395 4.54 -12.97 3.92
N ILE A 396 4.29 -14.21 4.33
CA ILE A 396 4.50 -14.66 5.71
C ILE A 396 5.99 -14.60 6.08
N SER A 397 6.87 -14.97 5.15
CA SER A 397 8.32 -14.89 5.36
C SER A 397 8.78 -13.46 5.58
N GLU A 398 8.30 -12.51 4.78
CA GLU A 398 8.60 -11.08 4.95
C GLU A 398 7.98 -10.51 6.23
N PHE A 399 6.74 -10.93 6.56
CA PHE A 399 6.07 -10.55 7.80
C PHE A 399 6.87 -10.98 9.03
N LEU A 400 7.43 -12.19 9.06
CA LEU A 400 8.20 -12.71 10.20
C LEU A 400 9.64 -12.18 10.22
N GLN A 401 10.26 -11.96 9.07
CA GLN A 401 11.66 -11.52 8.94
C GLN A 401 11.83 -10.01 8.69
N LYS A 402 10.79 -9.22 8.99
CA LYS A 402 10.74 -7.77 8.74
C LYS A 402 12.02 -7.06 9.20
N SER A 403 12.66 -6.34 8.29
CA SER A 403 13.88 -5.58 8.51
C SER A 403 13.96 -4.40 7.56
N SER A 404 14.65 -3.35 7.96
CA SER A 404 14.83 -2.16 7.12
C SER A 404 15.68 -2.48 5.88
N PRO A 405 15.55 -1.70 4.79
CA PRO A 405 16.34 -1.91 3.58
C PRO A 405 17.84 -2.02 3.82
N LEU A 406 18.42 -1.14 4.64
CA LEU A 406 19.85 -1.17 4.92
C LEU A 406 20.26 -2.45 5.68
N VAL A 407 19.45 -2.89 6.65
CA VAL A 407 19.72 -4.14 7.37
C VAL A 407 19.68 -5.35 6.43
N ARG A 408 18.73 -5.39 5.48
CA ARG A 408 18.67 -6.44 4.44
C ARG A 408 19.95 -6.46 3.61
N ILE A 409 20.41 -5.29 3.17
CA ILE A 409 21.66 -5.13 2.39
C ILE A 409 22.86 -5.64 3.19
N ARG A 410 23.01 -5.23 4.45
CA ARG A 410 24.12 -5.70 5.32
C ARG A 410 24.12 -7.19 5.55
N ARG A 411 22.93 -7.80 5.69
CA ARG A 411 22.80 -9.27 5.81
C ARG A 411 23.22 -9.97 4.52
N ALA A 412 22.90 -9.41 3.35
CA ALA A 412 23.33 -9.95 2.06
C ALA A 412 24.86 -9.88 1.88
N GLU A 413 25.47 -8.76 2.28
CA GLU A 413 26.93 -8.59 2.32
C GLU A 413 27.61 -9.66 3.19
N ALA A 414 27.10 -9.84 4.42
CA ALA A 414 27.66 -10.81 5.36
C ALA A 414 27.54 -12.28 4.91
N ARG A 415 26.52 -12.61 4.09
CA ARG A 415 26.35 -13.97 3.53
C ARG A 415 27.26 -14.26 2.34
N THR A 416 27.84 -13.23 1.73
CA THR A 416 28.66 -13.34 0.51
C THR A 416 30.12 -12.99 0.71
N SER A 417 30.47 -12.57 1.94
CA SER A 417 31.85 -12.41 2.42
C SER A 417 32.28 -13.69 3.11
#